data_AF-A0A256Z451-F1
#
_entry.id   AF-A0A256Z451-F1
#
_cell.length_a   1.000
_cell.length_b   1.000
_cell.length_c   1.000
_cell.angle_alpha   90.00
_cell.angle_beta   90.00
_cell.angle_gamma   90.00
#
_symmetry.space_group_name_H-M   'P 1'
#
loop_
_entity.id
_entity.type
_entity.pdbx_description
1 polymer ?
#
loop_
_entity_poly.entity_id
_entity_poly.type
_entity_poly.pdbx_seq_one_letter_code
_entity_poly.pdbx_strand_id
1 'polypeptide(L)'
;MGVEDKLLGFLKEQITVENQIVKSLNQALVNIENQAVKGTLKGISLDSLKHAQMYASAVNLLTKVPKTLTQEELDEQRRLIEKHIELEVRLIKRINRELPSVKNEKVKLLLNAILQDEKRHHDLLKQENARETHLT
;
A
#
# COMPACT_ATOMS: atom_id res chain seq x y z
N MET A 1 -16.60 6.48 27.44
CA MET A 1 -15.94 6.03 26.19
C MET A 1 -14.69 5.27 26.56
N GLY A 2 -14.64 3.98 26.23
CA GLY A 2 -13.45 3.15 26.43
C GLY A 2 -12.31 3.54 25.49
N VAL A 3 -11.11 3.01 25.75
CA VAL A 3 -9.94 3.17 24.87
C VAL A 3 -10.21 2.58 23.48
N GLU A 4 -10.90 1.43 23.42
CA GLU A 4 -11.31 0.78 22.17
C GLU A 4 -12.29 1.64 21.36
N ASP A 5 -13.26 2.31 22.01
CA ASP A 5 -14.19 3.22 21.34
C ASP A 5 -13.47 4.42 20.70
N LYS A 6 -12.45 4.96 21.40
CA LYS A 6 -11.64 6.07 20.89
C LYS A 6 -10.81 5.65 19.68
N LEU A 7 -10.17 4.47 19.74
CA LEU A 7 -9.42 3.93 18.62
C LEU A 7 -10.32 3.68 17.41
N LEU A 8 -11.49 3.07 17.62
CA LEU A 8 -12.45 2.81 16.55
C LEU A 8 -12.96 4.11 15.90
N GLY A 9 -13.22 5.14 16.71
CA GLY A 9 -13.58 6.48 16.24
C GLY A 9 -12.49 7.07 15.36
N PHE A 10 -11.23 7.06 15.83
CA PHE A 10 -10.07 7.53 15.08
C PHE A 10 -9.94 6.83 13.73
N LEU A 11 -10.00 5.49 13.69
CA LEU A 11 -9.86 4.73 12.44
C LEU A 11 -10.93 5.10 11.41
N LYS A 12 -12.19 5.24 11.85
CA LYS A 12 -13.31 5.65 10.97
C LYS A 12 -13.15 7.08 10.45
N GLU A 13 -12.64 7.98 11.28
CA GLU A 13 -12.32 9.34 10.88
C GLU A 13 -11.22 9.35 9.81
N GLN A 14 -10.15 8.56 9.98
CA GLN A 14 -9.09 8.46 8.98
C GLN A 14 -9.60 7.95 7.63
N ILE A 15 -10.53 6.98 7.60
CA ILE A 15 -11.18 6.55 6.35
C ILE A 15 -11.85 7.74 5.64
N THR A 16 -12.50 8.63 6.40
CA THR A 16 -13.16 9.80 5.83
C THR A 16 -12.15 10.80 5.28
N VAL A 17 -11.09 11.10 6.03
CA VAL A 17 -10.01 12.00 5.61
C VAL A 17 -9.34 11.50 4.33
N GLU A 18 -8.94 10.23 4.29
CA GLU A 18 -8.27 9.63 3.13
C GLU A 18 -9.17 9.67 1.88
N ASN A 19 -10.48 9.37 2.02
CA ASN A 19 -11.42 9.48 0.90
C ASN A 19 -11.62 10.93 0.42
N GLN A 20 -11.55 11.92 1.31
CA GLN A 20 -11.58 13.33 0.93
C GLN A 20 -10.33 13.72 0.12
N ILE A 21 -9.15 13.23 0.52
CA ILE A 21 -7.90 13.43 -0.24
C ILE A 21 -8.03 12.80 -1.64
N VAL A 22 -8.51 11.56 -1.74
CA VAL A 22 -8.75 10.88 -3.03
C VAL A 22 -9.65 11.73 -3.93
N LYS A 23 -10.77 12.23 -3.39
CA LYS A 23 -11.72 13.06 -4.14
C LYS A 23 -11.09 14.37 -4.60
N SER A 24 -10.41 15.08 -3.70
CA SER A 24 -9.76 16.37 -4.00
C SER A 24 -8.71 16.22 -5.10
N LEU A 25 -7.84 15.21 -5.00
CA LEU A 25 -6.79 14.95 -5.99
C LEU A 25 -7.39 14.55 -7.35
N ASN A 26 -8.38 13.66 -7.39
CA ASN A 26 -9.03 13.27 -8.65
C ASN A 26 -9.71 14.45 -9.36
N GLN A 27 -10.30 15.40 -8.60
CA GLN A 27 -10.85 16.63 -9.18
C GLN A 27 -9.76 17.54 -9.73
N ALA A 28 -8.65 17.72 -9.00
CA ALA A 28 -7.54 18.56 -9.43
C ALA A 28 -6.84 18.02 -10.69
N LEU A 29 -6.71 16.69 -10.81
CA LEU A 29 -6.00 16.01 -11.91
C LEU A 29 -6.57 16.28 -13.31
N VAL A 30 -7.83 16.70 -13.41
CA VAL A 30 -8.48 17.03 -14.70
C VAL A 30 -7.76 18.20 -15.39
N ASN A 31 -7.27 19.16 -14.62
CA ASN A 31 -6.70 20.41 -15.13
C ASN A 31 -5.17 20.42 -15.17
N ILE A 32 -4.51 19.32 -14.80
CA ILE A 32 -3.04 19.24 -14.76
C ILE A 32 -2.51 18.70 -16.09
N GLU A 33 -1.80 19.55 -16.83
CA GLU A 33 -1.17 19.20 -18.10
C GLU A 33 0.20 18.56 -17.93
N ASN A 34 0.96 18.97 -16.91
CA ASN A 34 2.30 18.45 -16.66
C ASN A 34 2.22 16.98 -16.24
N GLN A 35 2.68 16.08 -17.11
CA GLN A 35 2.54 14.63 -16.92
C GLN A 35 3.30 14.10 -15.70
N ALA A 36 4.45 14.67 -15.36
CA ALA A 36 5.20 14.26 -14.17
C ALA A 36 4.41 14.60 -12.90
N VAL A 37 3.89 15.82 -12.80
CA VAL A 37 3.05 16.26 -11.67
C VAL A 37 1.76 15.44 -11.61
N LYS A 38 1.11 15.22 -12.76
CA LYS A 38 -0.12 14.42 -12.86
C LYS A 38 0.11 12.98 -12.37
N GLY A 39 1.21 12.36 -12.79
CA GLY A 39 1.60 11.02 -12.35
C GLY A 39 1.83 10.95 -10.84
N THR A 40 2.61 11.88 -10.28
CA THR A 40 2.88 11.93 -8.84
C THR A 40 1.59 12.10 -8.02
N LEU A 41 0.74 13.07 -8.38
CA LEU A 41 -0.52 13.31 -7.66
C LEU A 41 -1.51 12.15 -7.82
N LYS A 42 -1.51 11.46 -8.96
CA LYS A 42 -2.30 10.24 -9.14
C LYS A 42 -1.79 9.12 -8.24
N GLY A 43 -0.47 8.96 -8.12
CA GLY A 43 0.16 8.02 -7.17
C GLY A 43 -0.30 8.27 -5.74
N ILE A 44 -0.20 9.52 -5.26
CA ILE A 44 -0.66 9.90 -3.90
C ILE A 44 -2.15 9.61 -3.70
N SER A 45 -2.98 9.84 -4.72
CA SER A 45 -4.41 9.49 -4.67
C SER A 45 -4.62 7.98 -4.50
N LEU A 46 -3.83 7.16 -5.19
CA LEU A 46 -3.89 5.71 -5.06
C LEU A 46 -3.39 5.24 -3.67
N ASP A 47 -2.36 5.88 -3.12
CA ASP A 47 -1.91 5.61 -1.75
C ASP A 47 -2.94 5.98 -0.70
N SER A 48 -3.63 7.11 -0.87
CA SER A 48 -4.70 7.52 0.04
C SER A 48 -5.85 6.49 0.00
N LEU A 49 -6.17 5.96 -1.19
CA LEU A 49 -7.13 4.87 -1.32
C LEU A 49 -6.67 3.59 -0.62
N LYS A 50 -5.39 3.21 -0.78
CA LYS A 50 -4.76 2.09 -0.05
C LYS A 50 -4.90 2.27 1.46
N HIS A 51 -4.61 3.46 1.99
CA HIS A 51 -4.72 3.75 3.42
C HIS A 51 -6.15 3.63 3.93
N ALA A 52 -7.13 4.19 3.21
CA ALA A 52 -8.54 4.06 3.55
C ALA A 52 -8.97 2.57 3.65
N GLN A 53 -8.48 1.73 2.73
CA GLN A 53 -8.73 0.28 2.77
C GLN A 53 -8.06 -0.38 3.97
N MET A 54 -6.82 -0.02 4.30
CA MET A 54 -6.12 -0.56 5.48
C MET A 54 -6.81 -0.17 6.79
N TYR A 55 -7.27 1.08 6.93
CA TYR A 55 -8.07 1.51 8.08
C TYR A 55 -9.39 0.73 8.18
N ALA A 56 -10.07 0.50 7.05
CA ALA A 56 -11.28 -0.32 7.02
C ALA A 56 -11.01 -1.77 7.44
N SER A 57 -9.88 -2.36 7.03
CA SER A 57 -9.44 -3.67 7.48
C SER A 57 -9.19 -3.70 8.99
N ALA A 58 -8.52 -2.68 9.55
CA ALA A 58 -8.33 -2.57 10.99
C ALA A 58 -9.67 -2.46 11.75
N VAL A 59 -10.64 -1.68 11.23
CA VAL A 59 -12.00 -1.62 11.78
C VAL A 59 -12.67 -3.00 11.76
N ASN A 60 -12.54 -3.74 10.66
CA ASN A 60 -13.10 -5.10 10.56
C ASN A 60 -12.47 -6.05 11.59
N LEU A 61 -11.14 -6.01 11.77
CA LEU A 61 -10.45 -6.85 12.77
C LEU A 61 -10.91 -6.57 14.20
N LEU A 62 -11.26 -5.32 14.53
CA LEU A 62 -11.73 -4.93 15.86
C LEU A 62 -13.22 -5.21 16.10
N THR A 63 -14.02 -5.34 15.04
CA THR A 63 -15.49 -5.35 15.17
C THR A 63 -16.16 -6.62 14.67
N LYS A 64 -15.44 -7.47 13.92
CA LYS A 64 -15.99 -8.69 13.32
C LYS A 64 -15.22 -9.91 13.78
N VAL A 65 -15.94 -11.03 13.89
CA VAL A 65 -15.33 -12.34 14.09
C VAL A 65 -14.58 -12.72 12.81
N PRO A 66 -13.30 -13.12 12.89
CA PRO A 66 -12.54 -13.57 11.73
C PRO A 66 -13.23 -14.74 11.02
N LYS A 67 -13.27 -14.71 9.69
CA LYS A 67 -13.71 -15.86 8.89
C LYS A 67 -12.67 -16.98 9.07
N THR A 68 -13.10 -18.18 9.39
CA THR A 68 -12.24 -19.36 9.32
C THR A 68 -11.97 -19.68 7.85
N LEU A 69 -10.69 -19.79 7.49
CA LEU A 69 -10.25 -20.15 6.14
C LEU A 69 -10.05 -21.66 6.03
N THR A 70 -10.30 -22.21 4.84
CA THR A 70 -9.88 -23.57 4.52
C THR A 70 -8.37 -23.63 4.28
N GLN A 71 -7.77 -24.82 4.33
CA GLN A 71 -6.35 -24.99 4.00
C GLN A 71 -6.04 -24.54 2.57
N GLU A 72 -6.95 -24.77 1.63
CA GLU A 72 -6.82 -24.34 0.23
C GLU A 72 -6.81 -22.81 0.11
N GLU A 73 -7.69 -22.11 0.86
CA GLU A 73 -7.70 -20.64 0.89
C GLU A 73 -6.40 -20.08 1.49
N LEU A 74 -5.84 -20.73 2.52
CA LEU A 74 -4.55 -20.34 3.11
C LEU A 74 -3.38 -20.57 2.13
N ASP A 75 -3.36 -21.71 1.45
CA ASP A 75 -2.30 -22.03 0.49
C ASP A 75 -2.31 -21.06 -0.71
N GLU A 76 -3.50 -20.65 -1.18
CA GLU A 76 -3.62 -19.65 -2.24
C GLU A 76 -3.14 -18.26 -1.78
N GLN A 77 -3.46 -17.87 -0.54
CA GLN A 77 -2.95 -16.62 0.05
C GLN A 77 -1.42 -16.62 0.12
N ARG A 78 -0.82 -17.69 0.65
CA ARG A 78 0.65 -17.85 0.71
C ARG A 78 1.29 -17.75 -0.66
N ARG A 79 0.79 -18.49 -1.65
CA ARG A 79 1.31 -18.45 -3.03
C ARG A 79 1.26 -17.05 -3.63
N LEU A 80 0.16 -16.33 -3.40
CA LEU A 80 0.02 -14.96 -3.87
C LEU A 80 1.04 -14.03 -3.21
N ILE A 81 1.25 -14.13 -1.90
CA ILE A 81 2.23 -13.32 -1.17
C ILE A 81 3.66 -13.62 -1.64
N GLU A 82 4.04 -14.90 -1.70
CA GLU A 82 5.38 -15.33 -2.13
C GLU A 82 5.70 -14.84 -3.55
N LYS A 83 4.75 -14.98 -4.47
CA LYS A 83 4.88 -14.49 -5.84
C LYS A 83 5.15 -12.98 -5.88
N HIS A 84 4.48 -12.19 -5.04
CA HIS A 84 4.70 -10.75 -5.00
C HIS A 84 6.03 -10.38 -4.35
N ILE A 85 6.45 -11.06 -3.28
CA ILE A 85 7.80 -10.90 -2.70
C ILE A 85 8.89 -11.07 -3.77
N GLU A 86 8.77 -12.09 -4.63
CA GLU A 86 9.72 -12.28 -5.72
C GLU A 86 9.69 -11.16 -6.77
N LEU A 87 8.50 -10.68 -7.13
CA LEU A 87 8.32 -9.59 -8.07
C LEU A 87 8.99 -8.31 -7.55
N GLU A 88 8.77 -7.97 -6.28
CA GLU A 88 9.36 -6.80 -5.64
C GLU A 88 10.88 -6.88 -5.60
N VAL A 89 11.44 -8.03 -5.22
CA VAL A 89 12.91 -8.23 -5.22
C VAL A 89 13.51 -8.01 -6.60
N ARG A 90 12.86 -8.52 -7.66
CA ARG A 90 13.33 -8.32 -9.04
C ARG A 90 13.27 -6.85 -9.43
N LEU A 91 12.19 -6.16 -9.09
CA LEU A 91 12.00 -4.74 -9.41
C LEU A 91 13.01 -3.85 -8.68
N ILE A 92 13.17 -4.03 -7.37
CA ILE A 92 14.14 -3.33 -6.52
C ILE A 92 15.55 -3.48 -7.08
N LYS A 93 15.97 -4.71 -7.41
CA LYS A 93 17.30 -4.97 -8.00
C LYS A 93 17.49 -4.24 -9.32
N ARG A 94 16.47 -4.27 -10.19
CA ARG A 94 16.51 -3.60 -11.48
C ARG A 94 16.63 -2.09 -11.31
N ILE A 95 15.80 -1.46 -10.49
CA ILE A 95 15.85 -0.01 -10.27
C ILE A 95 17.22 0.39 -9.71
N ASN A 96 17.74 -0.30 -8.69
CA ASN A 96 19.07 0.00 -8.13
C ASN A 96 20.20 -0.08 -9.16
N ARG A 97 20.10 -0.99 -10.15
CA ARG A 97 21.10 -1.12 -11.21
C ARG A 97 21.03 0.02 -12.22
N GLU A 98 19.83 0.43 -12.61
CA GLU A 98 19.64 1.48 -13.63
C GLU A 98 19.83 2.90 -13.06
N LEU A 99 19.44 3.13 -11.80
CA LEU A 99 19.39 4.45 -11.16
C LEU A 99 20.70 5.27 -11.26
N PRO A 100 21.91 4.71 -11.10
CA PRO A 100 23.16 5.47 -11.23
C PRO A 100 23.41 6.03 -12.64
N SER A 101 22.86 5.38 -13.67
CA SER A 101 23.04 5.77 -15.08
C SER A 101 22.07 6.86 -15.55
N VAL A 102 21.00 7.10 -14.79
CA VAL A 102 19.99 8.09 -15.13
C VAL A 102 20.62 9.48 -15.00
N LYS A 103 20.52 10.32 -16.02
CA LYS A 103 21.02 11.71 -15.97
C LYS A 103 19.92 12.72 -15.61
N ASN A 104 18.67 12.40 -15.90
CA ASN A 104 17.55 13.29 -15.65
C ASN A 104 17.16 13.24 -14.16
N GLU A 105 17.39 14.34 -13.45
CA GLU A 105 17.13 14.42 -12.00
C GLU A 105 15.65 14.22 -11.64
N LYS A 106 14.71 14.64 -12.49
CA LYS A 106 13.27 14.38 -12.26
C LYS A 106 12.95 12.89 -12.39
N VAL A 107 13.56 12.21 -13.35
CA VAL A 107 13.42 10.75 -13.49
C VAL A 107 14.06 10.02 -12.30
N LYS A 108 15.25 10.45 -11.84
CA LYS A 108 15.85 9.90 -10.62
C LYS A 108 14.95 10.07 -9.41
N LEU A 109 14.33 11.24 -9.25
CA LEU A 109 13.42 11.50 -8.14
C LEU A 109 12.24 10.51 -8.15
N LEU A 110 11.61 10.31 -9.31
CA LEU A 110 10.51 9.37 -9.45
C LEU A 110 10.95 7.91 -9.21
N LEU A 111 12.09 7.50 -9.74
CA LEU A 111 12.62 6.14 -9.52
C LEU A 111 13.00 5.89 -8.06
N ASN A 112 13.50 6.90 -7.35
CA ASN A 112 13.76 6.79 -5.91
C ASN A 112 12.47 6.65 -5.10
N ALA A 113 11.42 7.40 -5.45
CA ALA A 113 10.12 7.27 -4.80
C ALA A 113 9.54 5.86 -4.99
N ILE A 114 9.52 5.35 -6.23
CA ILE A 114 9.10 3.97 -6.52
C ILE A 114 9.95 2.96 -5.74
N LEU A 115 11.28 3.11 -5.74
CA LEU A 115 12.17 2.21 -5.01
C LEU A 115 11.88 2.17 -3.50
N GLN A 116 11.50 3.30 -2.90
CA GLN A 116 11.14 3.37 -1.48
C GLN A 116 9.81 2.65 -1.22
N ASP A 117 8.83 2.81 -2.10
CA ASP A 117 7.54 2.12 -2.00
C ASP A 117 7.71 0.60 -2.10
N GLU A 118 8.46 0.10 -3.08
CA GLU A 118 8.64 -1.34 -3.24
C GLU A 118 9.40 -1.98 -2.08
N LYS A 119 10.35 -1.26 -1.46
CA LYS A 119 11.02 -1.73 -0.23
C LYS A 119 10.01 -1.86 0.91
N ARG A 120 9.13 -0.87 1.10
CA ARG A 120 8.06 -0.92 2.09
C ARG A 120 7.07 -2.06 1.82
N HIS A 121 6.65 -2.24 0.58
CA HIS A 121 5.72 -3.32 0.19
C HIS A 121 6.33 -4.70 0.45
N HIS A 122 7.59 -4.89 0.05
CA HIS A 122 8.33 -6.12 0.30
C HIS A 122 8.45 -6.46 1.79
N ASP A 123 8.78 -5.47 2.62
CA ASP A 123 8.89 -5.67 4.07
C ASP A 123 7.54 -6.00 4.70
N LEU A 124 6.45 -5.38 4.24
CA LEU A 124 5.09 -5.69 4.69
C LEU A 124 4.70 -7.13 4.34
N LEU A 125 4.88 -7.53 3.07
CA LEU A 125 4.55 -8.88 2.60
C LEU A 125 5.33 -9.97 3.36
N LYS A 126 6.60 -9.71 3.67
CA LYS A 126 7.41 -10.62 4.49
C LYS A 126 6.86 -10.80 5.91
N GLN A 127 6.38 -9.71 6.52
CA GLN A 127 5.80 -9.77 7.86
C GLN A 127 4.49 -10.55 7.86
N GLU A 128 3.62 -10.34 6.87
CA GLU A 128 2.38 -11.10 6.74
C GLU A 128 2.65 -12.60 6.50
N ASN A 129 3.59 -12.95 5.61
CA ASN A 129 3.96 -14.35 5.37
C ASN A 129 4.49 -15.05 6.64
N ALA A 130 5.29 -14.35 7.43
CA ALA A 130 5.83 -14.89 8.69
C ALA A 130 4.72 -15.18 9.72
N ARG A 131 3.69 -14.33 9.80
CA ARG A 131 2.57 -14.51 10.73
C ARG A 131 1.70 -15.72 10.37
N GLU A 132 1.48 -15.97 9.09
CA GLU A 132 0.73 -17.15 8.64
C GLU A 132 1.46 -18.46 8.93
N THR A 133 2.79 -18.45 9.06
CA THR A 133 3.60 -19.63 9.40
C THR A 133 3.47 -20.02 10.87
N HIS A 134 3.07 -19.07 11.75
CA HIS A 134 2.89 -19.30 13.19
C HIS A 134 1.45 -19.62 13.61
N LEU A 135 0.51 -19.67 12.66
CA LEU A 135 -0.89 -20.06 12.85
C LEU A 135 -1.16 -21.53 12.50
N THR A 136 -0.13 -22.29 12.11
CA THR A 136 -0.12 -23.74 11.86
C THR A 136 0.79 -24.43 12.87
#